data_AF-A0A9Q8LHN4-F1
#
_entry.id   AF-A0A9Q8LHN4-F1
#
_cell.length_a   1.000
_cell.length_b   1.000
_cell.length_c   1.000
_cell.angle_alpha   90.00
_cell.angle_beta   90.00
_cell.angle_gamma   90.00
#
_symmetry.space_group_name_H-M   'P 1'
#
loop_
_entity.id
_entity.type
_entity.pdbx_description
1 polymer ?
#
loop_
_entity_poly.entity_id
_entity_poly.type
_entity_poly.pdbx_seq_one_letter_code
_entity_poly.pdbx_strand_id
1 'polypeptide(L)'
;MAISARSSVDVRARVLPRSWLRLINLLKKRNLPPVPDQRGISGEYKANFLSTLSFQWMQPLLVTGYQRPLELNDIWEVNPKREVVVLADRSKAALAKRKARNTPSKLDLLVWAIYDTFPVELIIGAISTFIAWCLQVLTPFVLRDLIQFVQEAYNATSSGSPPPNIGRGIGLAVGIACMQSLQSLCTNQFFYRGMMLGGQARSVLIACIFEKALKLSGRAETAHGNGGEGWTNARVINLMSTDTSRIDAA
;
A
#
# COMPACT_ATOMS: atom_id res chain seq x y z
N MET A 1 36.43 -10.92 63.82
CA MET A 1 35.43 -11.47 62.87
C MET A 1 34.08 -10.92 63.29
N ALA A 2 33.69 -9.72 62.86
CA ALA A 2 33.09 -9.39 61.55
C ALA A 2 31.59 -9.76 61.48
N ILE A 3 30.83 -8.81 60.91
CA ILE A 3 29.46 -8.86 60.39
C ILE A 3 28.39 -8.44 61.43
N SER A 4 27.47 -7.51 61.19
CA SER A 4 27.28 -6.46 60.19
C SER A 4 25.99 -5.74 60.64
N ALA A 5 26.02 -4.41 60.67
CA ALA A 5 24.85 -3.59 60.96
C ALA A 5 23.79 -3.77 59.86
N ARG A 6 22.59 -4.23 60.22
CA ARG A 6 21.42 -4.20 59.34
C ARG A 6 20.93 -2.75 59.22
N SER A 7 21.35 -2.06 58.17
CA SER A 7 20.67 -0.85 57.70
C SER A 7 19.32 -1.27 57.10
N SER A 8 18.24 -0.74 57.67
CA SER A 8 16.90 -0.82 57.10
C SER A 8 16.88 -0.02 55.80
N VAL A 9 17.01 -0.72 54.67
CA VAL A 9 16.77 -0.13 53.35
C VAL A 9 15.28 0.14 53.24
N ASP A 10 14.91 1.41 53.45
CA ASP A 10 13.60 1.96 53.13
C ASP A 10 13.37 1.80 51.62
N VAL A 11 12.64 0.75 51.23
CA VAL A 11 12.18 0.56 49.85
C VAL A 11 11.03 1.54 49.61
N ARG A 12 11.37 2.83 49.43
CA ARG A 12 10.46 3.79 48.84
C ARG A 12 10.13 3.29 47.44
N ALA A 13 8.93 2.75 47.26
CA ALA A 13 8.38 2.43 45.95
C ALA A 13 8.56 3.66 45.05
N ARG A 14 9.41 3.54 44.03
CA ARG A 14 9.61 4.60 43.04
C ARG A 14 8.27 4.78 42.33
N VAL A 15 7.52 5.81 42.70
CA VAL A 15 6.36 6.27 41.93
C VAL A 15 6.92 6.75 40.59
N LEU A 16 6.87 5.89 39.57
CA LEU A 16 7.27 6.26 38.22
C LEU A 16 6.42 7.47 37.78
N PRO A 17 7.04 8.54 37.25
CA PRO A 17 6.32 9.75 36.87
C PRO A 17 5.22 9.43 35.87
N ARG A 18 4.10 10.18 35.93
CA ARG A 18 2.92 9.99 35.07
C ARG A 18 3.35 10.09 33.60
N SER A 19 3.57 8.94 33.00
CA SER A 19 4.16 8.82 31.68
C SER A 19 3.12 9.09 30.60
N TRP A 20 3.56 9.80 29.56
CA TRP A 20 2.88 10.01 28.28
C TRP A 20 2.32 8.70 27.68
N LEU A 21 2.86 7.54 28.09
CA LEU A 21 2.32 6.20 27.82
C LEU A 21 0.84 6.01 28.23
N ARG A 22 0.27 6.82 29.13
CA ARG A 22 -1.18 6.77 29.42
C ARG A 22 -2.06 7.32 28.29
N LEU A 23 -1.56 8.24 27.46
CA LEU A 23 -2.27 8.69 26.26
C LEU A 23 -2.39 7.56 25.23
N ILE A 24 -1.36 6.72 25.11
CA ILE A 24 -1.39 5.50 24.29
C ILE A 24 -2.42 4.49 24.85
N ASN A 25 -2.57 4.43 26.18
CA ASN A 25 -3.57 3.58 26.83
C ASN A 25 -5.03 4.01 26.58
N LEU A 26 -5.32 5.16 25.96
CA LEU A 26 -6.70 5.54 25.61
C LEU A 26 -7.32 4.58 24.57
N LEU A 27 -6.52 3.96 23.71
CA LEU A 27 -6.99 2.97 22.74
C LEU A 27 -7.27 1.59 23.37
N LYS A 28 -6.77 1.35 24.59
CA LYS A 28 -6.98 0.11 25.32
C LYS A 28 -8.33 0.19 26.05
N LYS A 29 -9.40 -0.24 25.36
CA LYS A 29 -10.72 -0.38 25.99
C LYS A 29 -10.67 -1.44 27.09
N ARG A 30 -11.44 -1.23 28.17
CA ARG A 30 -11.50 -2.14 29.33
C ARG A 30 -12.11 -3.50 28.99
N ASN A 31 -13.01 -3.55 28.00
CA ASN A 31 -13.63 -4.78 27.53
C ASN A 31 -13.01 -5.16 26.19
N LEU A 32 -12.51 -6.39 26.08
CA LEU A 32 -11.99 -6.91 24.83
C LEU A 32 -13.14 -7.15 23.84
N PRO A 33 -12.98 -6.79 22.56
CA PRO A 33 -13.97 -7.07 21.53
C PRO A 33 -14.08 -8.58 21.35
N PRO A 34 -15.30 -9.15 21.29
CA PRO A 34 -15.48 -10.58 21.06
C PRO A 34 -14.95 -10.96 19.67
N VAL A 35 -14.63 -12.25 19.50
CA VAL A 35 -14.32 -12.83 18.19
C VAL A 35 -15.63 -12.94 17.41
N PRO A 36 -15.70 -12.44 16.16
CA PRO A 36 -16.84 -12.66 15.30
C PRO A 36 -17.01 -14.16 14.98
N ASP A 37 -18.25 -14.62 14.88
CA ASP A 37 -18.53 -16.02 14.48
C ASP A 37 -18.20 -16.27 13.00
N GLN A 38 -18.35 -15.24 12.16
CA GLN A 38 -18.11 -15.30 10.71
C GLN A 38 -17.31 -14.09 10.23
N ARG A 39 -16.58 -14.27 9.12
CA ARG A 39 -15.83 -13.20 8.49
C ARG A 39 -16.77 -12.21 7.83
N GLY A 40 -16.59 -10.93 8.15
CA GLY A 40 -17.32 -9.85 7.51
C GLY A 40 -16.72 -9.48 6.15
N ILE A 41 -17.53 -8.80 5.33
CA ILE A 41 -17.07 -8.13 4.11
C ILE A 41 -16.05 -7.04 4.49
N SER A 42 -14.99 -6.90 3.68
CA SER A 42 -13.99 -5.84 3.88
C SER A 42 -14.60 -4.45 4.05
N GLY A 43 -14.15 -3.74 5.08
CA GLY A 43 -14.52 -2.35 5.35
C GLY A 43 -14.18 -1.40 4.19
N GLU A 44 -13.22 -1.76 3.34
CA GLU A 44 -12.88 -1.03 2.12
C GLU A 44 -14.09 -0.94 1.16
N TYR A 45 -14.92 -1.97 1.08
CA TYR A 45 -16.05 -2.00 0.14
C TYR A 45 -17.12 -0.96 0.47
N LYS A 46 -17.35 -0.70 1.76
CA LYS A 46 -18.35 0.27 2.27
C LYS A 46 -17.75 1.65 2.56
N ALA A 47 -16.45 1.83 2.37
CA ALA A 47 -15.75 3.05 2.72
C ALA A 47 -16.09 4.21 1.76
N ASN A 48 -16.35 5.39 2.32
CA ASN A 48 -16.44 6.63 1.57
C ASN A 48 -15.07 7.05 1.03
N PHE A 49 -15.04 7.92 0.02
CA PHE A 49 -13.80 8.38 -0.63
C PHE A 49 -12.73 8.86 0.37
N LEU A 50 -13.12 9.68 1.36
CA LEU A 50 -12.19 10.17 2.38
C LEU A 50 -11.65 9.03 3.27
N SER A 51 -12.49 8.05 3.62
CA SER A 51 -12.08 6.89 4.40
C SER A 51 -11.11 6.00 3.63
N THR A 52 -11.30 5.89 2.31
CA THR A 52 -10.37 5.18 1.42
C THR A 52 -9.06 5.94 1.25
N LEU A 53 -9.11 7.28 1.19
CA LEU A 53 -7.92 8.14 1.05
C LEU A 53 -7.05 8.14 2.31
N SER A 54 -7.66 8.16 3.49
CA SER A 54 -6.94 8.19 4.79
C SER A 54 -6.72 6.81 5.42
N PHE A 55 -7.09 5.72 4.73
CA PHE A 55 -7.05 4.35 5.26
C PHE A 55 -7.83 4.15 6.58
N GLN A 56 -8.81 5.01 6.85
CA GLN A 56 -9.64 4.96 8.05
C GLN A 56 -10.38 3.62 8.19
N TRP A 57 -10.73 2.99 7.06
CA TRP A 57 -11.45 1.72 7.02
C TRP A 57 -10.68 0.55 7.66
N MET A 58 -9.35 0.65 7.78
CA MET A 58 -8.51 -0.37 8.41
C MET A 58 -8.42 -0.21 9.94
N GLN A 59 -8.75 0.95 10.48
CA GLN A 59 -8.66 1.23 11.92
C GLN A 59 -9.37 0.24 12.84
N PRO A 60 -10.61 -0.23 12.58
CA PRO A 60 -11.24 -1.19 13.47
C PRO A 60 -10.42 -2.48 13.62
N LEU A 61 -9.79 -2.96 12.54
CA LEU A 61 -8.93 -4.15 12.59
C LEU A 61 -7.66 -3.90 13.40
N LEU A 62 -7.00 -2.75 13.21
CA LEU A 62 -5.80 -2.36 13.96
C LEU A 62 -6.07 -2.22 15.46
N VAL A 63 -7.21 -1.62 15.82
CA VAL A 63 -7.61 -1.47 17.21
C VAL A 63 -7.92 -2.82 17.85
N THR A 64 -8.60 -3.73 17.13
CA THR A 64 -8.83 -5.10 17.60
C THR A 64 -7.50 -5.83 17.82
N GLY A 65 -6.57 -5.75 16.87
CA GLY A 65 -5.24 -6.36 16.96
C GLY A 65 -4.35 -5.78 18.06
N TYR A 66 -4.55 -4.50 18.41
CA TYR A 66 -3.89 -3.88 19.56
C TYR A 66 -4.43 -4.39 20.90
N GLN A 67 -5.72 -4.74 20.95
CA GLN A 67 -6.40 -5.19 22.18
C GLN A 67 -6.25 -6.69 22.42
N ARG A 68 -6.27 -7.51 21.37
CA ARG A 68 -6.04 -8.96 21.42
C ARG A 68 -5.37 -9.48 20.15
N PRO A 69 -4.70 -10.64 20.19
CA PRO A 69 -4.26 -11.33 18.99
C PRO A 69 -5.44 -11.53 18.03
N LEU A 70 -5.20 -11.24 16.75
CA LEU A 70 -6.21 -11.40 15.71
C LEU A 70 -6.45 -12.88 15.43
N GLU A 71 -7.73 -13.26 15.35
CA GLU A 71 -8.15 -14.58 14.91
C GLU A 71 -8.61 -14.55 13.46
N LEU A 72 -8.75 -15.73 12.86
CA LEU A 72 -9.10 -15.87 11.44
C LEU A 72 -10.44 -15.19 11.09
N ASN A 73 -11.39 -15.15 12.03
CA ASN A 73 -12.69 -14.52 11.83
C ASN A 73 -12.66 -12.99 11.94
N ASP A 74 -11.60 -12.41 12.53
CA ASP A 74 -11.40 -10.96 12.57
C ASP A 74 -10.92 -10.41 11.21
N ILE A 75 -10.30 -11.27 10.41
CA ILE A 75 -9.80 -10.91 9.09
C ILE A 75 -10.97 -10.92 8.11
N TRP A 76 -11.20 -9.79 7.45
CA TRP A 76 -12.25 -9.66 6.47
C TRP A 76 -12.03 -10.52 5.22
N GLU A 77 -13.13 -10.86 4.57
CA GLU A 77 -13.09 -11.44 3.24
C GLU A 77 -12.61 -10.43 2.20
N VAL A 78 -12.10 -10.96 1.09
CA VAL A 78 -11.68 -10.17 -0.05
C VAL A 78 -12.84 -9.31 -0.54
N ASN A 79 -12.54 -8.07 -0.92
CA ASN A 79 -13.52 -7.18 -1.50
C ASN A 79 -14.18 -7.85 -2.72
N PRO A 80 -15.53 -7.98 -2.78
CA PRO A 80 -16.22 -8.67 -3.88
C PRO A 80 -15.87 -8.14 -5.28
N LYS A 81 -15.52 -6.85 -5.40
CA LYS A 81 -15.10 -6.25 -6.69
C LYS A 81 -13.73 -6.73 -7.16
N ARG A 82 -12.93 -7.29 -6.26
CA ARG A 82 -11.55 -7.75 -6.48
C ARG A 82 -11.41 -9.27 -6.32
N GLU A 83 -12.54 -9.98 -6.32
CA GLU A 83 -12.52 -11.42 -6.27
C GLU A 83 -11.82 -11.99 -7.52
N VAL A 84 -11.00 -13.02 -7.31
CA VAL A 84 -10.17 -13.62 -8.36
C VAL A 84 -11.02 -14.16 -9.49
N VAL A 85 -12.21 -14.71 -9.20
CA VAL A 85 -13.13 -15.25 -10.22
C VAL A 85 -13.53 -14.16 -11.22
N VAL A 86 -13.99 -13.01 -10.72
CA VAL A 86 -14.41 -11.87 -11.53
C VAL A 86 -13.25 -11.31 -12.36
N LEU A 87 -12.07 -11.18 -11.74
CA LEU A 87 -10.89 -10.63 -12.40
C LEU A 87 -10.31 -11.61 -13.45
N ALA A 88 -10.35 -12.91 -13.18
CA ALA A 88 -9.91 -13.95 -14.12
C ALA A 88 -10.80 -14.00 -15.36
N ASP A 89 -12.12 -13.92 -15.18
CA ASP A 89 -13.05 -13.90 -16.31
C ASP A 89 -12.87 -12.65 -17.17
N ARG A 90 -12.67 -11.48 -16.55
CA ARG A 90 -12.32 -10.24 -17.26
C ARG A 90 -11.01 -10.39 -18.03
N SER A 91 -9.98 -10.97 -17.42
CA SER A 91 -8.67 -11.17 -18.05
C SER A 91 -8.77 -12.11 -19.26
N LYS A 92 -9.51 -13.20 -19.14
CA LYS A 92 -9.78 -14.13 -20.27
C LYS A 92 -10.54 -13.45 -21.40
N ALA A 93 -11.56 -12.66 -21.08
CA ALA A 93 -12.33 -11.92 -22.08
C ALA A 93 -11.44 -10.90 -22.82
N ALA A 94 -10.58 -10.17 -22.11
CA ALA A 94 -9.61 -9.25 -22.70
C ALA A 94 -8.63 -9.99 -23.62
N LEU A 95 -8.09 -11.13 -23.17
CA LEU A 95 -7.19 -11.98 -23.96
C LEU A 95 -7.87 -12.49 -25.25
N ALA A 96 -9.10 -13.00 -25.15
CA ALA A 96 -9.86 -13.50 -26.29
C ALA A 96 -10.14 -12.39 -27.32
N LYS A 97 -10.54 -11.21 -26.84
CA LYS A 97 -10.77 -10.02 -27.68
C LYS A 97 -9.51 -9.59 -28.44
N ARG A 98 -8.34 -9.63 -27.79
CA ARG A 98 -7.05 -9.28 -28.42
C ARG A 98 -6.58 -10.36 -29.40
N LYS A 99 -6.81 -11.64 -29.07
CA LYS A 99 -6.51 -12.76 -29.98
C LYS A 99 -7.32 -12.66 -31.28
N ALA A 100 -8.59 -12.27 -31.19
CA ALA A 100 -9.44 -12.05 -32.37
C ALA A 100 -8.98 -10.87 -33.26
N ARG A 101 -8.20 -9.93 -32.71
CA ARG A 101 -7.66 -8.78 -33.45
C ARG A 101 -6.33 -9.05 -34.17
N ASN A 102 -5.86 -10.30 -34.21
CA ASN A 102 -4.58 -10.69 -34.84
C ASN A 102 -3.40 -9.76 -34.47
N THR A 103 -3.22 -9.49 -33.16
CA THR A 103 -2.08 -8.72 -32.68
C THR A 103 -0.76 -9.42 -33.06
N PRO A 104 0.22 -8.71 -33.66
CA PRO A 104 1.40 -9.33 -34.29
C PRO A 104 2.36 -10.00 -33.30
N SER A 105 2.41 -9.54 -32.04
CA SER A 105 3.29 -10.08 -30.98
C SER A 105 2.48 -10.71 -29.84
N LYS A 106 2.94 -11.89 -29.38
CA LYS A 106 2.36 -12.60 -28.22
C LYS A 106 2.58 -11.85 -26.90
N LEU A 107 3.70 -11.15 -26.77
CA LEU A 107 4.02 -10.37 -25.56
C LEU A 107 3.13 -9.13 -25.47
N ASP A 108 2.98 -8.41 -26.58
CA ASP A 108 2.12 -7.23 -26.65
C ASP A 108 0.67 -7.61 -26.33
N LEU A 109 0.21 -8.76 -26.83
CA LEU A 109 -1.13 -9.27 -26.55
C LEU A 109 -1.37 -9.47 -25.05
N LEU A 110 -0.41 -10.01 -24.30
CA LEU A 110 -0.55 -10.25 -22.86
C LEU A 110 -0.45 -8.97 -22.05
N VAL A 111 0.55 -8.13 -22.32
CA VAL A 111 0.73 -6.85 -21.61
C VAL A 111 -0.50 -5.97 -21.77
N TRP A 112 -1.02 -5.86 -22.99
CA TRP A 112 -2.22 -5.09 -23.25
C TRP A 112 -3.50 -5.74 -22.70
N ALA A 113 -3.58 -7.07 -22.62
CA ALA A 113 -4.72 -7.74 -21.98
C ALA A 113 -4.73 -7.48 -20.46
N ILE A 114 -3.56 -7.46 -19.82
CA ILE A 114 -3.43 -7.10 -18.39
C ILE A 114 -3.83 -5.63 -18.19
N TYR A 115 -3.37 -4.73 -19.06
CA TYR A 115 -3.78 -3.32 -19.03
C TYR A 115 -5.30 -3.15 -19.13
N ASP A 116 -5.95 -3.87 -20.06
CA ASP A 116 -7.40 -3.87 -20.22
C ASP A 116 -8.15 -4.49 -19.01
N THR A 117 -7.46 -5.32 -18.20
CA THR A 117 -8.04 -5.99 -17.03
C THR A 117 -8.11 -5.06 -15.82
N PHE A 118 -7.06 -4.25 -15.60
CA PHE A 118 -6.89 -3.39 -14.42
C PHE A 118 -6.76 -1.88 -14.77
N PRO A 119 -7.64 -1.31 -15.60
CA PRO A 119 -7.44 0.05 -16.11
C PRO A 119 -7.57 1.11 -15.00
N VAL A 120 -8.48 0.93 -14.05
CA VAL A 120 -8.78 1.93 -13.02
C VAL A 120 -7.61 2.08 -12.04
N GLU A 121 -7.04 0.96 -11.63
CA GLU A 121 -5.93 0.87 -10.69
C GLU A 121 -4.65 1.44 -11.32
N LEU A 122 -4.39 1.13 -12.59
CA LEU A 122 -3.27 1.66 -13.36
C LEU A 122 -3.38 3.16 -13.61
N ILE A 123 -4.55 3.66 -14.06
CA ILE A 123 -4.74 5.08 -14.37
C ILE A 123 -4.66 5.91 -13.09
N ILE A 124 -5.36 5.52 -12.03
CA ILE A 124 -5.32 6.27 -10.77
C ILE A 124 -3.92 6.22 -10.15
N GLY A 125 -3.24 5.07 -10.22
CA GLY A 125 -1.84 4.94 -9.81
C GLY A 125 -0.95 5.94 -10.56
N ALA A 126 -1.02 5.95 -11.90
CA ALA A 126 -0.24 6.85 -12.74
C ALA A 126 -0.51 8.33 -12.44
N ILE A 127 -1.78 8.73 -12.32
CA ILE A 127 -2.16 10.10 -11.97
C ILE A 127 -1.61 10.49 -10.58
N SER A 128 -1.75 9.60 -9.59
CA SER A 128 -1.28 9.87 -8.23
C SER A 128 0.23 10.05 -8.15
N THR A 129 1.01 9.23 -8.87
CA THR A 129 2.46 9.35 -8.96
C THR A 129 2.89 10.60 -9.70
N PHE A 130 2.22 10.92 -10.81
CA PHE A 130 2.49 12.14 -11.55
C PHE A 130 2.30 13.40 -10.70
N ILE A 131 1.20 13.48 -9.96
CA ILE A 131 0.94 14.61 -9.03
C ILE A 131 2.01 14.64 -7.93
N ALA A 132 2.38 13.49 -7.36
CA ALA A 132 3.42 13.42 -6.34
C ALA A 132 4.78 13.91 -6.86
N TRP A 133 5.16 13.54 -8.09
CA TRP A 133 6.39 14.02 -8.72
C TRP A 133 6.36 15.52 -9.03
N CYS A 134 5.23 16.04 -9.50
CA CYS A 134 5.06 17.49 -9.68
C CYS A 134 5.26 18.24 -8.37
N LEU A 135 4.63 17.77 -7.28
CA LEU A 135 4.79 18.38 -5.95
C LEU A 135 6.23 18.25 -5.44
N GLN A 136 6.87 17.09 -5.63
CA GLN A 136 8.26 16.87 -5.23
C GLN A 136 9.23 17.83 -5.94
N VAL A 137 8.98 18.12 -7.22
CA VAL A 137 9.77 19.07 -8.00
C VAL A 137 9.47 20.52 -7.59
N LEU A 138 8.22 20.85 -7.24
CA LEU A 138 7.82 22.22 -6.84
C LEU A 138 8.32 22.63 -5.45
N THR A 139 8.42 21.70 -4.50
CA THR A 139 8.87 21.95 -3.12
C THR A 139 10.19 22.75 -3.04
N PRO A 140 11.30 22.38 -3.73
CA PRO A 140 12.55 23.14 -3.67
C PRO A 140 12.44 24.56 -4.27
N PHE A 141 11.53 24.82 -5.21
CA PHE A 141 11.32 26.17 -5.74
C PHE A 141 10.67 27.08 -4.69
N VAL A 142 9.63 26.59 -4.00
CA VAL A 142 8.98 27.36 -2.92
C VAL A 142 9.93 27.55 -1.73
N LEU A 143 10.76 26.56 -1.44
CA LEU A 143 11.80 26.68 -0.42
C LEU A 143 12.82 27.77 -0.77
N ARG A 144 13.21 27.89 -2.04
CA ARG A 144 14.09 28.96 -2.50
C ARG A 144 13.46 30.34 -2.29
N ASP A 145 12.18 30.50 -2.58
CA ASP A 145 11.46 31.76 -2.36
C ASP A 145 11.35 32.11 -0.86
N LEU A 146 11.20 31.09 0.00
CA LEU A 146 11.24 31.27 1.45
C LEU A 146 12.63 31.75 1.93
N ILE A 147 13.70 31.17 1.39
CA ILE A 147 15.07 31.61 1.71
C ILE A 147 15.29 33.05 1.26
N GLN A 148 14.81 33.43 0.07
CA GLN A 148 14.88 34.82 -0.41
C GLN A 148 14.12 35.78 0.51
N PHE A 149 12.92 35.41 0.97
CA PHE A 149 12.16 36.20 1.94
C PHE A 149 12.95 36.41 3.25
N VAL A 150 13.60 35.37 3.76
CA VAL A 150 14.44 35.47 4.97
C VAL A 150 15.64 36.39 4.74
N GLN A 151 16.26 36.32 3.57
CA GLN A 151 17.37 37.21 3.20
C GLN A 151 16.93 38.68 3.10
N GLU A 152 15.77 38.95 2.48
CA GLU A 152 15.19 40.30 2.43
C GLU A 152 14.91 40.86 3.83
N ALA A 153 14.34 40.05 4.73
CA ALA A 153 14.08 40.44 6.11
C ALA A 153 15.37 40.72 6.91
N TYR A 154 16.42 39.90 6.70
CA TYR A 154 17.73 40.12 7.32
C TYR A 154 18.35 41.44 6.82
N ASN A 155 18.37 41.66 5.51
CA ASN A 155 18.92 42.87 4.90
C ASN A 155 18.15 44.14 5.32
N ALA A 156 16.83 44.09 5.41
CA ALA A 156 16.01 45.19 5.92
C ALA A 156 16.35 45.54 7.38
N THR A 157 16.60 44.51 8.21
CA THR A 157 17.04 44.69 9.60
C THR A 157 18.42 45.35 9.68
N SER A 158 19.37 44.96 8.83
CA SER A 158 20.70 45.55 8.80
C SER A 158 20.75 46.97 8.19
N SER A 159 19.81 47.30 7.29
CA SER A 159 19.75 48.60 6.59
C SER A 159 18.77 49.61 7.20
N GLY A 160 17.99 49.21 8.22
CA GLY A 160 16.98 50.07 8.86
C GLY A 160 15.73 50.34 8.02
N SER A 161 15.52 49.60 6.92
CA SER A 161 14.32 49.71 6.06
C SER A 161 13.12 48.98 6.68
N PRO A 162 11.86 49.34 6.34
CA PRO A 162 10.69 48.63 6.84
C PRO A 162 10.73 47.15 6.42
N PRO A 163 10.51 46.20 7.36
CA PRO A 163 10.59 44.78 7.07
C PRO A 163 9.48 44.33 6.10
N PRO A 164 9.73 43.31 5.27
CA PRO A 164 8.70 42.74 4.41
C PRO A 164 7.58 42.09 5.24
N ASN A 165 6.38 42.03 4.68
CA ASN A 165 5.19 41.50 5.37
C ASN A 165 5.41 40.06 5.87
N ILE A 166 5.38 39.86 7.19
CA ILE A 166 5.56 38.57 7.87
C ILE A 166 4.59 37.49 7.34
N GLY A 167 3.38 37.92 6.95
CA GLY A 167 2.35 37.03 6.38
C GLY A 167 2.81 36.28 5.12
N ARG A 168 3.70 36.86 4.31
CA ARG A 168 4.27 36.19 3.12
C ARG A 168 5.14 34.99 3.52
N GLY A 169 6.00 35.17 4.54
CA GLY A 169 6.85 34.10 5.06
C GLY A 169 6.06 32.96 5.70
N ILE A 170 5.06 33.28 6.52
CA ILE A 170 4.17 32.28 7.13
C ILE A 170 3.40 31.51 6.04
N GLY A 171 2.88 32.21 5.03
CA GLY A 171 2.18 31.59 3.90
C GLY A 171 3.05 30.62 3.11
N LEU A 172 4.32 30.97 2.85
CA LEU A 172 5.29 30.09 2.18
C LEU A 172 5.60 28.84 3.03
N ALA A 173 5.84 29.01 4.33
CA ALA A 173 6.12 27.89 5.23
C ALA A 173 4.93 26.90 5.35
N VAL A 174 3.72 27.43 5.52
CA VAL A 174 2.49 26.62 5.53
C VAL A 174 2.27 25.97 4.16
N GLY A 175 2.53 26.70 3.08
CA GLY A 175 2.45 26.18 1.71
C GLY A 175 3.35 24.95 1.49
N ILE A 176 4.61 25.02 1.92
CA ILE A 176 5.55 23.88 1.87
C ILE A 176 5.02 22.69 2.68
N ALA A 177 4.52 22.92 3.90
CA ALA A 177 3.95 21.86 4.72
C ALA A 177 2.72 21.19 4.08
N CYS A 178 1.84 21.98 3.46
CA CYS A 178 0.68 21.47 2.72
C CYS A 178 1.10 20.68 1.48
N MET A 179 2.08 21.18 0.71
CA MET A 179 2.62 20.47 -0.45
C MET A 179 3.24 19.12 -0.04
N GLN A 180 4.01 19.10 1.05
CA GLN A 180 4.64 17.88 1.57
C GLN A 180 3.61 16.86 2.09
N SER A 181 2.55 17.35 2.76
CA SER A 181 1.46 16.49 3.24
C SER A 181 0.68 15.86 2.08
N LEU A 182 0.35 16.64 1.06
CA LEU A 182 -0.35 16.15 -0.13
C LEU A 182 0.53 15.17 -0.93
N GLN A 183 1.82 15.49 -1.11
CA GLN A 183 2.78 14.61 -1.77
C GLN A 183 2.85 13.26 -1.06
N SER A 184 2.92 13.25 0.28
CA SER A 184 2.91 12.01 1.07
C SER A 184 1.64 11.19 0.86
N LEU A 185 0.46 11.81 0.88
CA LEU A 185 -0.82 11.11 0.65
C LEU A 185 -0.87 10.47 -0.75
N CYS A 186 -0.47 11.20 -1.79
CA CYS A 186 -0.42 10.69 -3.15
C CYS A 186 0.54 9.50 -3.28
N THR A 187 1.74 9.61 -2.71
CA THR A 187 2.73 8.52 -2.72
C THR A 187 2.24 7.27 -1.98
N ASN A 188 1.61 7.43 -0.81
CA ASN A 188 1.05 6.30 -0.06
C ASN A 188 -0.08 5.61 -0.85
N GLN A 189 -0.92 6.38 -1.53
CA GLN A 189 -2.00 5.83 -2.34
C GLN A 189 -1.46 5.09 -3.58
N PHE A 190 -0.38 5.57 -4.18
CA PHE A 190 0.32 4.84 -5.24
C PHE A 190 0.84 3.49 -4.73
N PHE A 191 1.55 3.47 -3.61
CA PHE A 191 2.07 2.21 -3.04
C PHE A 191 0.96 1.21 -2.73
N TYR A 192 -0.13 1.67 -2.10
CA TYR A 192 -1.27 0.80 -1.80
C TYR A 192 -1.89 0.21 -3.07
N ARG A 193 -2.17 1.04 -4.07
CA ARG A 193 -2.77 0.58 -5.34
C ARG A 193 -1.83 -0.31 -6.14
N GLY A 194 -0.54 -0.01 -6.14
CA GLY A 194 0.50 -0.82 -6.79
C GLY A 194 0.61 -2.21 -6.18
N MET A 195 0.74 -2.30 -4.85
CA MET A 195 0.82 -3.59 -4.16
C MET A 195 -0.48 -4.40 -4.30
N MET A 196 -1.63 -3.74 -4.29
CA MET A 196 -2.91 -4.41 -4.55
C MET A 196 -3.03 -4.93 -5.99
N LEU A 197 -2.51 -4.19 -6.97
CA LEU A 197 -2.49 -4.60 -8.37
C LEU A 197 -1.59 -5.82 -8.59
N GLY A 198 -0.39 -5.83 -7.99
CA GLY A 198 0.53 -6.97 -8.04
C GLY A 198 -0.11 -8.25 -7.53
N GLY A 199 -0.72 -8.19 -6.34
CA GLY A 199 -1.39 -9.35 -5.74
C GLY A 199 -2.60 -9.85 -6.54
N GLN A 200 -3.38 -8.92 -7.10
CA GLN A 200 -4.49 -9.27 -8.01
C GLN A 200 -4.00 -9.91 -9.30
N ALA A 201 -2.97 -9.34 -9.93
CA ALA A 201 -2.38 -9.87 -11.15
C ALA A 201 -1.82 -11.29 -10.93
N ARG A 202 -1.06 -11.48 -9.85
CA ARG A 202 -0.56 -12.81 -9.44
C ARG A 202 -1.69 -13.82 -9.26
N SER A 203 -2.75 -13.45 -8.53
CA SER A 203 -3.87 -14.35 -8.25
C SER A 203 -4.61 -14.75 -9.53
N VAL A 204 -4.83 -13.80 -10.45
CA VAL A 204 -5.45 -14.05 -11.76
C VAL A 204 -4.56 -14.94 -12.64
N LEU A 205 -3.25 -14.69 -12.66
CA LEU A 205 -2.30 -15.51 -13.42
C LEU A 205 -2.29 -16.95 -12.92
N ILE A 206 -2.25 -17.17 -11.60
CA ILE A 206 -2.32 -18.51 -11.01
C ILE A 206 -3.62 -19.22 -11.44
N ALA A 207 -4.77 -18.55 -11.33
CA ALA A 207 -6.05 -19.13 -11.73
C ALA A 207 -6.08 -19.52 -13.22
N CYS A 208 -5.59 -18.64 -14.10
CA CYS A 208 -5.53 -18.90 -15.54
C CYS A 208 -4.53 -20.03 -15.90
N ILE A 209 -3.36 -20.06 -15.26
CA ILE A 209 -2.36 -21.12 -15.47
C ILE A 209 -2.90 -22.46 -15.00
N PHE A 210 -3.50 -22.50 -13.80
CA PHE A 210 -4.08 -23.71 -13.24
C PHE A 210 -5.19 -24.28 -14.13
N GLU A 211 -6.14 -23.46 -14.56
CA GLU A 211 -7.20 -23.89 -15.47
C GLU A 211 -6.65 -24.37 -16.81
N LYS A 212 -5.59 -23.74 -17.31
CA LYS A 212 -4.93 -24.16 -18.55
C LYS A 212 -4.21 -25.49 -18.37
N ALA A 213 -3.58 -25.72 -17.22
CA ALA A 213 -2.90 -26.97 -16.88
C ALA A 213 -3.89 -28.14 -16.81
N LEU A 214 -5.08 -27.94 -16.22
CA LEU A 214 -6.15 -28.94 -16.18
C LEU A 214 -6.70 -29.32 -17.55
N LYS A 215 -6.53 -28.45 -18.57
CA LYS A 215 -6.99 -28.66 -19.95
C LYS A 215 -5.88 -29.10 -20.90
N LEU A 216 -4.64 -29.25 -20.42
CA LEU A 216 -3.52 -29.67 -21.25
C LEU A 216 -3.66 -31.17 -21.57
N SER A 217 -3.45 -31.57 -22.82
CA SER A 217 -3.48 -33.00 -23.17
C SER A 217 -2.16 -33.67 -22.79
N GLY A 218 -2.19 -34.98 -22.49
CA GLY A 218 -0.97 -35.75 -22.15
C GLY A 218 0.12 -35.69 -23.23
N ARG A 219 -0.23 -35.39 -24.50
CA ARG A 219 0.74 -35.16 -25.58
C ARG A 219 1.44 -33.81 -25.45
N ALA A 220 0.81 -32.77 -24.89
CA ALA A 220 1.46 -31.49 -24.60
C ALA A 220 2.26 -31.51 -23.29
N GLU A 221 1.90 -32.39 -22.36
CA GLU A 221 2.68 -32.70 -21.14
C GLU A 221 3.98 -33.45 -21.46
N THR A 222 3.93 -34.36 -22.44
CA THR A 222 5.06 -35.19 -22.89
C THR A 222 5.73 -34.74 -24.19
N ALA A 223 5.21 -33.70 -24.88
CA ALA A 223 5.74 -33.22 -26.17
C ALA A 223 7.17 -32.69 -26.02
N HIS A 224 8.10 -33.61 -26.23
CA HIS A 224 9.47 -33.40 -26.69
C HIS A 224 9.43 -33.09 -28.20
N GLY A 225 9.03 -31.88 -28.58
CA GLY A 225 8.99 -31.46 -29.99
C GLY A 225 9.90 -30.27 -30.24
N ASN A 226 11.00 -30.47 -30.98
CA ASN A 226 12.04 -29.48 -31.34
C ASN A 226 12.95 -28.99 -30.20
N GLY A 227 13.55 -29.90 -29.41
CA GLY A 227 14.65 -29.57 -28.50
C GLY A 227 14.30 -28.67 -27.31
N GLY A 228 13.02 -28.40 -27.07
CA GLY A 228 12.53 -27.72 -25.88
C GLY A 228 11.98 -28.69 -24.83
N GLU A 229 12.21 -28.39 -23.56
CA GLU A 229 11.64 -29.12 -22.42
C GLU A 229 10.09 -29.08 -22.46
N GLY A 230 9.45 -30.23 -22.28
CA GLY A 230 7.99 -30.34 -22.16
C GLY A 230 7.40 -29.60 -20.95
N TRP A 231 6.08 -29.50 -20.88
CA TRP A 231 5.36 -28.89 -19.75
C TRP A 231 5.16 -29.91 -18.63
N THR A 232 6.20 -30.15 -17.84
CA THR A 232 6.12 -31.03 -16.65
C THR A 232 5.30 -30.37 -15.53
N ASN A 233 4.67 -31.17 -14.68
CA ASN A 233 3.96 -30.67 -13.49
C ASN A 233 4.85 -29.81 -12.59
N ALA A 234 6.12 -30.18 -12.43
CA ALA A 234 7.10 -29.37 -11.69
C ALA A 234 7.31 -27.98 -12.31
N ARG A 235 7.38 -27.89 -13.64
CA ARG A 235 7.53 -26.60 -14.34
C ARG A 235 6.28 -25.73 -14.22
N VAL A 236 5.09 -26.32 -14.29
CA VAL A 236 3.82 -25.60 -14.08
C VAL A 236 3.74 -25.05 -12.64
N ILE A 237 4.14 -25.84 -11.65
CA ILE A 237 4.21 -25.39 -10.25
C ILE A 237 5.24 -24.27 -10.08
N ASN A 238 6.42 -24.39 -10.70
CA ASN A 238 7.43 -23.33 -10.67
C ASN A 238 6.91 -22.04 -11.32
N LEU A 239 6.18 -22.16 -12.43
CA LEU A 239 5.53 -21.03 -13.09
C LEU A 239 4.50 -20.35 -12.18
N MET A 240 3.64 -21.12 -11.51
CA MET A 240 2.64 -20.58 -10.59
C MET A 240 3.23 -19.98 -9.32
N SER A 241 4.40 -20.42 -8.88
CA SER A 241 5.04 -19.95 -7.64
C SER A 241 6.05 -18.82 -7.91
N THR A 242 7.16 -19.14 -8.57
CA THR A 242 8.32 -18.25 -8.75
C THR A 242 8.08 -17.16 -9.79
N ASP A 243 7.50 -17.50 -10.94
CA ASP A 243 7.32 -16.51 -12.01
C ASP A 243 6.19 -15.53 -11.67
N THR A 244 5.08 -16.00 -11.12
CA THR A 244 4.01 -15.09 -10.68
C THR A 244 4.41 -14.23 -9.47
N SER A 245 5.27 -14.72 -8.56
CA SER A 245 5.78 -13.90 -7.46
C SER A 245 6.69 -12.78 -7.93
N ARG A 246 7.43 -12.98 -9.03
CA ARG A 246 8.23 -11.91 -9.64
C ARG A 246 7.36 -10.83 -10.26
N ILE A 247 6.21 -11.20 -10.82
CA ILE A 247 5.25 -10.25 -11.39
C ILE A 247 4.56 -9.43 -10.29
N ASP A 248 4.29 -10.04 -9.14
CA ASP A 248 3.72 -9.36 -7.96
C ASP A 248 4.66 -8.27 -7.41
N ALA A 249 5.97 -8.52 -7.46
CA ALA A 249 7.00 -7.63 -6.94
C ALA A 249 7.54 -6.61 -7.96
N ALA A 250 7.11 -6.67 -9.23
CA ALA A 250 7.56 -5.81 -10.32
C ALA A 250 6.76 -4.51 -10.40
#